data_AF-A0A5M4FJR6-F1
#
_entry.id   AF-A0A5M4FJR6-F1
#
_cell.length_a   1.000
_cell.length_b   1.000
_cell.length_c   1.000
_cell.angle_alpha   90.00
_cell.angle_beta   90.00
_cell.angle_gamma   90.00
#
_symmetry.space_group_name_H-M   'P 1'
#
loop_
_entity.id
_entity.type
_entity.pdbx_description
1 polymer ?
#
loop_
_entity_poly.entity_id
_entity_poly.type
_entity_poly.pdbx_seq_one_letter_code
_entity_poly.pdbx_strand_id
1 'polypeptide(L)'
;MDGFKDDQIHVVIPAGGRAPSWEGLVVHESTELSNADVHPLEEPRRTRVARSVIDLASWCTNDRYARAAVIAALQQGLANTARMRDALTRRGPCRRRGLIIESILDAAGGIQSLPERDFDALWRAAGLPRPTRQRRVRGTDGRYYLDASWESLGMSAEIHGIPHHAVRQWDADLRRANEIVIGGDRLLIFSSYAIRHEQVAVADQLFRMARTCGWTGPEPDLHALRALQHPKRMKFRRSGVEGGPINMRSRRQHSANA
;
A
#
# COMPACT_ATOMS: atom_id res chain seq x y z
N MET A 1 -6.28 -19.90 -5.57
CA MET A 1 -5.05 -19.17 -5.21
C MET A 1 -4.54 -19.81 -3.94
N ASP A 2 -3.32 -20.32 -3.94
CA ASP A 2 -2.82 -21.11 -2.82
C ASP A 2 -2.67 -20.24 -1.57
N GLY A 3 -3.06 -20.76 -0.41
CA GLY A 3 -3.06 -20.03 0.86
C GLY A 3 -4.30 -19.15 1.12
N PHE A 4 -5.24 -19.09 0.18
CA PHE A 4 -6.50 -18.36 0.32
C PHE A 4 -7.65 -19.34 0.16
N LYS A 5 -8.38 -19.58 1.27
CA LYS A 5 -9.61 -20.37 1.26
C LYS A 5 -10.78 -19.44 1.55
N ASP A 6 -11.72 -19.45 0.63
CA ASP A 6 -13.06 -18.91 0.82
C ASP A 6 -14.00 -19.99 0.31
N ASP A 7 -14.83 -20.53 1.20
CA ASP A 7 -15.75 -21.61 0.87
C ASP A 7 -17.02 -21.07 0.20
N GLN A 8 -17.15 -19.74 0.08
CA GLN A 8 -18.27 -19.07 -0.57
C GLN A 8 -18.04 -18.90 -2.07
N ILE A 9 -19.10 -19.03 -2.86
CA ILE A 9 -19.07 -18.73 -4.29
C ILE A 9 -19.52 -17.29 -4.50
N HIS A 10 -18.60 -16.46 -4.97
CA HIS A 10 -18.86 -15.05 -5.26
C HIS A 10 -19.34 -14.87 -6.69
N VAL A 11 -20.47 -14.17 -6.86
CA VAL A 11 -21.03 -13.83 -8.17
C VAL A 11 -21.09 -12.32 -8.30
N VAL A 12 -20.52 -11.79 -9.39
CA VAL A 12 -20.67 -10.38 -9.73
C VAL A 12 -21.74 -10.24 -10.79
N ILE A 13 -22.74 -9.41 -10.53
CA ILE A 13 -23.80 -9.07 -11.48
C ILE A 13 -23.71 -7.59 -11.86
N PRO A 14 -24.16 -7.20 -13.06
CA PRO A 14 -24.42 -5.80 -13.38
C PRO A 14 -25.42 -5.21 -12.38
N ALA A 15 -25.25 -3.95 -12.01
CA ALA A 15 -26.18 -3.24 -11.15
C ALA A 15 -27.62 -3.29 -11.73
N GLY A 16 -28.60 -3.62 -10.88
CA GLY A 16 -29.98 -3.86 -11.32
C GLY A 16 -30.22 -5.20 -12.05
N GLY A 17 -29.20 -6.05 -12.14
CA GLY A 17 -29.32 -7.40 -12.66
C GLY A 17 -30.11 -8.32 -11.72
N ARG A 18 -30.66 -9.41 -12.28
CA ARG A 18 -31.35 -10.42 -11.47
C ARG A 18 -30.34 -11.32 -10.76
N ALA A 19 -30.31 -11.24 -9.43
CA ALA A 19 -29.47 -12.12 -8.62
C ALA A 19 -29.92 -13.60 -8.75
N PRO A 20 -28.97 -14.54 -8.90
CA PRO A 20 -29.28 -15.96 -8.82
C PRO A 20 -29.75 -16.35 -7.41
N SER A 21 -30.63 -17.35 -7.31
CA SER A 21 -31.28 -17.74 -6.05
C SER A 21 -30.70 -19.01 -5.42
N TRP A 22 -29.46 -19.37 -5.73
CA TRP A 22 -28.83 -20.57 -5.17
C TRP A 22 -28.28 -20.29 -3.77
N GLU A 23 -28.41 -21.27 -2.90
CA GLU A 23 -27.91 -21.21 -1.54
C GLU A 23 -26.37 -21.16 -1.53
N GLY A 24 -25.79 -20.37 -0.61
CA GLY A 24 -24.34 -20.22 -0.47
C GLY A 24 -23.68 -19.24 -1.44
N LEU A 25 -24.45 -18.55 -2.30
CA LEU A 25 -23.92 -17.49 -3.16
C LEU A 25 -23.77 -16.16 -2.42
N VAL A 26 -22.64 -15.49 -2.62
CA VAL A 26 -22.45 -14.09 -2.25
C VAL A 26 -22.52 -13.25 -3.50
N VAL A 27 -23.61 -12.50 -3.64
CA VAL A 27 -23.86 -11.66 -4.82
C VAL A 27 -23.33 -10.25 -4.60
N HIS A 28 -22.56 -9.78 -5.56
CA HIS A 28 -22.00 -8.43 -5.60
C HIS A 28 -22.50 -7.70 -6.84
N GLU A 29 -22.99 -6.48 -6.65
CA GLU A 29 -23.38 -5.64 -7.77
C GLU A 29 -22.21 -4.76 -8.24
N SER A 30 -22.15 -4.54 -9.55
CA SER A 30 -21.17 -3.65 -10.16
C SER A 30 -21.82 -2.84 -11.28
N THR A 31 -21.66 -1.52 -11.24
CA THR A 31 -22.00 -0.63 -12.35
C THR A 31 -20.96 -0.71 -13.48
N GLU A 32 -19.79 -1.28 -13.20
CA GLU A 32 -18.64 -1.36 -14.10
C GLU A 32 -18.26 -2.84 -14.30
N LEU A 33 -19.10 -3.57 -15.03
CA LEU A 33 -18.87 -4.96 -15.40
C LEU A 33 -19.08 -5.14 -16.90
N SER A 34 -18.00 -5.44 -17.62
CA SER A 34 -18.01 -5.57 -19.08
C SER A 34 -17.48 -6.93 -19.53
N ASN A 35 -17.66 -7.26 -20.81
CA ASN A 35 -17.05 -8.46 -21.41
C ASN A 35 -15.51 -8.47 -21.31
N ALA A 36 -14.86 -7.32 -21.16
CA ALA A 36 -13.41 -7.26 -20.92
C ALA A 36 -13.02 -7.90 -19.58
N ASP A 37 -13.94 -7.93 -18.61
CA ASP A 37 -13.71 -8.47 -17.27
C ASP A 37 -14.06 -9.96 -17.16
N VAL A 38 -14.71 -10.53 -18.17
CA VAL A 38 -15.12 -11.93 -18.21
C VAL A 38 -14.11 -12.74 -19.02
N HIS A 39 -13.79 -13.94 -18.57
CA HIS A 39 -12.94 -14.86 -19.31
C HIS A 39 -13.68 -15.32 -20.59
N PRO A 40 -13.07 -15.21 -21.78
CA PRO A 40 -13.79 -15.38 -23.04
C PRO A 40 -14.18 -16.84 -23.35
N LEU A 41 -13.53 -17.81 -22.71
CA LEU A 41 -13.63 -19.24 -23.06
C LEU A 41 -14.00 -20.15 -21.89
N GLU A 42 -14.16 -19.63 -20.67
CA GLU A 42 -14.37 -20.49 -19.49
C GLU A 42 -15.86 -20.66 -19.21
N GLU A 43 -16.27 -21.91 -18.99
CA GLU A 43 -17.61 -22.29 -18.57
C GLU A 43 -17.57 -23.01 -17.21
N PRO A 44 -18.37 -22.58 -16.22
CA PRO A 44 -19.28 -21.43 -16.26
C PRO A 44 -18.54 -20.09 -16.39
N ARG A 45 -19.24 -19.05 -16.88
CA ARG A 45 -18.67 -17.70 -17.04
C ARG A 45 -18.02 -17.23 -15.74
N ARG A 46 -16.75 -16.86 -15.81
CA ARG A 46 -15.95 -16.38 -14.67
C ARG A 46 -15.29 -15.06 -15.01
N THR A 47 -15.10 -14.22 -14.01
CA THR A 47 -14.26 -13.04 -14.18
C THR A 47 -12.81 -13.45 -14.43
N ARG A 48 -12.08 -12.63 -15.19
CA ARG A 48 -10.63 -12.80 -15.34
C ARG A 48 -9.96 -12.65 -13.99
N VAL A 49 -8.91 -13.43 -13.73
CA VAL A 49 -8.18 -13.46 -12.45
C VAL A 49 -7.89 -12.06 -11.90
N ALA A 50 -7.37 -11.15 -12.73
CA ALA A 50 -7.03 -9.80 -12.28
C ALA A 50 -8.25 -9.04 -11.71
N ARG A 51 -9.42 -9.16 -12.36
CA ARG A 51 -10.68 -8.60 -11.86
C ARG A 51 -11.08 -9.26 -10.54
N SER A 52 -11.04 -10.59 -10.47
CA SER A 52 -11.44 -11.33 -9.26
C SER A 52 -10.57 -10.97 -8.05
N VAL A 53 -9.26 -10.80 -8.23
CA VAL A 53 -8.32 -10.42 -7.16
C VAL A 53 -8.60 -9.00 -6.65
N ILE A 54 -8.89 -8.06 -7.56
CA ILE A 54 -9.24 -6.69 -7.18
C ILE A 54 -10.56 -6.65 -6.41
N ASP A 55 -11.55 -7.40 -6.87
CA ASP A 55 -12.84 -7.50 -6.20
C ASP A 55 -12.70 -8.13 -4.82
N LEU A 56 -11.97 -9.23 -4.69
CA LEU A 56 -11.61 -9.85 -3.41
C LEU A 56 -10.97 -8.85 -2.45
N ALA A 57 -9.94 -8.12 -2.90
CA ALA A 57 -9.26 -7.11 -2.10
C ALA A 57 -10.16 -5.93 -1.72
N SER A 58 -11.15 -5.63 -2.55
CA SER A 58 -12.15 -4.60 -2.24
C SER A 58 -13.17 -5.06 -1.19
N TRP A 59 -13.61 -6.32 -1.25
CA TRP A 59 -14.67 -6.86 -0.41
C TRP A 59 -14.21 -7.40 0.94
N CYS A 60 -12.96 -7.84 1.07
CA CYS A 60 -12.45 -8.33 2.35
C CYS A 60 -12.54 -7.26 3.45
N THR A 61 -12.60 -7.64 4.72
CA THR A 61 -12.70 -6.68 5.83
C THR A 61 -11.33 -6.20 6.33
N ASN A 62 -10.26 -6.94 6.02
CA ASN A 62 -8.92 -6.73 6.56
C ASN A 62 -7.94 -6.26 5.47
N ASP A 63 -7.22 -5.17 5.74
CA ASP A 63 -6.21 -4.59 4.84
C ASP A 63 -5.02 -5.53 4.60
N ARG A 64 -4.56 -6.26 5.63
CA ARG A 64 -3.48 -7.25 5.48
C ARG A 64 -3.90 -8.37 4.54
N TYR A 65 -5.15 -8.83 4.64
CA TYR A 65 -5.69 -9.85 3.75
C TYR A 65 -5.86 -9.33 2.31
N ALA A 66 -6.38 -8.10 2.15
CA ALA A 66 -6.50 -7.43 0.86
C ALA A 66 -5.16 -7.36 0.14
N ARG A 67 -4.15 -6.89 0.86
CA ARG A 67 -2.77 -6.77 0.40
C ARG A 67 -2.23 -8.15 0.03
N ALA A 68 -2.29 -9.12 0.95
CA ALA A 68 -1.78 -10.47 0.71
C ALA A 68 -2.39 -11.11 -0.55
N ALA A 69 -3.69 -10.93 -0.80
CA ALA A 69 -4.35 -11.48 -1.99
C ALA A 69 -3.81 -10.91 -3.29
N VAL A 70 -3.62 -9.58 -3.37
CA VAL A 70 -3.04 -8.91 -4.54
C VAL A 70 -1.62 -9.40 -4.81
N ILE A 71 -0.84 -9.53 -3.74
CA ILE A 71 0.55 -9.95 -3.79
C ILE A 71 0.67 -11.40 -4.26
N ALA A 72 -0.07 -12.31 -3.63
CA ALA A 72 -0.05 -13.72 -3.95
C ALA A 72 -0.44 -13.97 -5.41
N ALA A 73 -1.44 -13.26 -5.94
CA ALA A 73 -1.83 -13.37 -7.34
C ALA A 73 -0.70 -12.99 -8.31
N LEU A 74 0.10 -11.98 -7.97
CA LEU A 74 1.26 -11.55 -8.77
C LEU A 74 2.44 -12.53 -8.63
N GLN A 75 2.73 -12.97 -7.41
CA GLN A 75 3.83 -13.92 -7.12
C GLN A 75 3.59 -15.30 -7.72
N GLN A 76 2.34 -15.80 -7.68
CA GLN A 76 1.94 -17.07 -8.27
C GLN A 76 1.78 -16.99 -9.80
N GLY A 77 2.03 -15.84 -10.42
CA GLY A 77 1.92 -15.64 -11.86
C GLY A 77 0.49 -15.71 -12.41
N LEU A 78 -0.52 -15.67 -11.55
CA LEU A 78 -1.93 -15.75 -11.93
C LEU A 78 -2.40 -14.47 -12.64
N ALA A 79 -1.76 -13.34 -12.34
CA ALA A 79 -1.90 -12.08 -13.04
C ALA A 79 -0.56 -11.37 -13.14
N ASN A 80 -0.47 -10.36 -14.02
CA ASN A 80 0.67 -9.46 -14.08
C ASN A 80 0.26 -8.03 -13.74
N THR A 81 1.24 -7.18 -13.44
CA THR A 81 1.04 -5.80 -12.97
C THR A 81 0.22 -4.95 -13.96
N ALA A 82 0.47 -5.11 -15.26
CA ALA A 82 -0.28 -4.41 -16.30
C ALA A 82 -1.77 -4.79 -16.29
N ARG A 83 -2.08 -6.09 -16.27
CA ARG A 83 -3.46 -6.60 -16.20
C ARG A 83 -4.17 -6.19 -14.91
N MET A 84 -3.46 -6.17 -13.78
CA MET A 84 -4.00 -5.70 -12.50
C MET A 84 -4.33 -4.22 -12.54
N ARG A 85 -3.46 -3.36 -13.09
CA ARG A 85 -3.72 -1.92 -13.22
C ARG A 85 -4.90 -1.64 -14.14
N ASP A 86 -4.94 -2.32 -15.28
CA ASP A 86 -5.97 -2.20 -16.29
C ASP A 86 -7.36 -2.63 -15.75
N ALA A 87 -7.42 -3.81 -15.10
CA ALA A 87 -8.63 -4.25 -14.42
C ALA A 87 -9.07 -3.30 -13.30
N LEU A 88 -8.13 -2.72 -12.55
CA LEU A 88 -8.45 -1.78 -11.46
C LEU A 88 -9.01 -0.47 -12.01
N THR A 89 -8.50 -0.01 -13.15
CA THR A 89 -9.05 1.16 -13.85
C THR A 89 -10.48 0.91 -14.30
N ARG A 90 -10.75 -0.20 -15.01
CA ARG A 90 -12.10 -0.53 -15.47
C ARG A 90 -13.09 -0.79 -14.35
N ARG A 91 -12.66 -1.47 -13.28
CA ARG A 91 -13.52 -1.78 -12.12
C ARG A 91 -14.04 -0.54 -11.37
N GLY A 92 -13.50 0.64 -11.70
CA GLY A 92 -13.97 1.92 -11.19
C GLY A 92 -13.71 2.13 -9.69
N PRO A 93 -14.54 2.96 -9.03
CA PRO A 93 -14.42 3.23 -7.59
C PRO A 93 -14.57 1.96 -6.76
N CYS A 94 -13.60 1.71 -5.87
CA CYS A 94 -13.58 0.53 -5.02
C CYS A 94 -13.03 0.87 -3.63
N ARG A 95 -13.45 0.12 -2.62
CA ARG A 95 -12.81 0.18 -1.31
C ARG A 95 -11.36 -0.30 -1.45
N ARG A 96 -10.45 0.28 -0.65
CA ARG A 96 -9.00 -0.01 -0.63
C ARG A 96 -8.26 0.24 -1.94
N ARG A 97 -8.79 1.06 -2.86
CA ARG A 97 -8.12 1.36 -4.15
C ARG A 97 -6.64 1.77 -3.98
N GLY A 98 -6.35 2.66 -3.03
CA GLY A 98 -4.98 3.09 -2.74
C GLY A 98 -4.07 1.93 -2.29
N LEU A 99 -4.54 1.11 -1.35
CA LEU A 99 -3.81 -0.07 -0.88
C LEU A 99 -3.61 -1.11 -1.99
N ILE A 100 -4.58 -1.31 -2.88
CA ILE A 100 -4.45 -2.21 -4.03
C ILE A 100 -3.37 -1.70 -4.98
N ILE A 101 -3.37 -0.39 -5.31
CA ILE A 101 -2.32 0.24 -6.14
C ILE A 101 -0.96 0.04 -5.48
N GLU A 102 -0.85 0.34 -4.19
CA GLU A 102 0.39 0.18 -3.43
C GLU A 102 0.88 -1.28 -3.47
N SER A 103 -0.02 -2.25 -3.27
CA SER A 103 0.32 -3.67 -3.29
C SER A 103 0.78 -4.14 -4.68
N ILE A 104 0.17 -3.63 -5.75
CA ILE A 104 0.62 -3.90 -7.13
C ILE A 104 2.03 -3.33 -7.37
N LEU A 105 2.30 -2.10 -6.90
CA LEU A 105 3.60 -1.44 -7.07
C LEU A 105 4.69 -2.11 -6.24
N ASP A 106 4.38 -2.43 -4.99
CA ASP A 106 5.31 -3.12 -4.10
C ASP A 106 5.67 -4.52 -4.64
N ALA A 107 4.75 -5.17 -5.37
CA ALA A 107 4.96 -6.44 -6.06
C ALA A 107 5.51 -6.27 -7.49
N ALA A 108 5.77 -5.03 -7.94
CA ALA A 108 6.41 -4.71 -9.23
C ALA A 108 7.87 -4.21 -9.10
N GLY A 109 8.25 -3.63 -7.97
CA GLY A 109 9.61 -3.16 -7.71
C GLY A 109 9.79 -2.65 -6.29
N GLY A 110 9.85 -3.58 -5.34
CA GLY A 110 10.04 -3.33 -3.90
C GLY A 110 11.09 -2.26 -3.54
N ILE A 111 10.95 -1.64 -2.36
CA ILE A 111 11.76 -0.54 -1.78
C ILE A 111 11.88 0.75 -2.60
N GLN A 112 12.07 0.68 -3.92
CA GLN A 112 12.17 1.84 -4.81
C GLN A 112 10.85 2.64 -4.85
N SER A 113 9.76 2.05 -4.33
CA SER A 113 8.44 2.66 -4.15
C SER A 113 8.26 3.37 -2.79
N LEU A 114 9.20 3.30 -1.86
CA LEU A 114 9.08 3.98 -0.55
C LEU A 114 9.57 5.43 -0.64
N PRO A 115 8.74 6.42 -0.28
CA PRO A 115 9.21 7.79 -0.13
C PRO A 115 10.28 7.86 0.98
N GLU A 116 11.47 8.38 0.66
CA GLU A 116 12.56 8.55 1.64
C GLU A 116 12.09 9.29 2.91
N ARG A 117 11.17 10.25 2.72
CA ARG A 117 10.54 11.04 3.77
C ARG A 117 9.79 10.21 4.82
N ASP A 118 9.18 9.10 4.42
CA ASP A 118 8.36 8.27 5.32
C ASP A 118 9.25 7.57 6.34
N PHE A 119 10.37 7.00 5.91
CA PHE A 119 11.34 6.41 6.84
C PHE A 119 12.06 7.46 7.69
N ASP A 120 12.28 8.64 7.11
CA ASP A 120 12.93 9.75 7.79
C ASP A 120 12.12 10.30 8.98
N ALA A 121 10.79 10.27 8.88
CA ALA A 121 9.92 10.60 10.01
C ALA A 121 10.01 9.56 11.14
N LEU A 122 10.23 8.27 10.81
CA LEU A 122 10.22 7.18 11.78
C LEU A 122 11.41 7.21 12.73
N TRP A 123 12.64 7.32 12.22
CA TRP A 123 13.80 7.33 13.11
C TRP A 123 13.87 8.61 13.95
N ARG A 124 13.37 9.73 13.43
CA ARG A 124 13.23 10.98 14.21
C ARG A 124 12.23 10.80 15.34
N ALA A 125 11.05 10.25 15.04
CA ALA A 125 10.04 9.99 16.06
C ALA A 125 10.49 8.91 17.06
N ALA A 126 11.36 7.98 16.66
CA ALA A 126 12.00 7.02 17.55
C ALA A 126 13.10 7.63 18.45
N GLY A 127 13.38 8.94 18.33
CA GLY A 127 14.40 9.63 19.13
C GLY A 127 15.83 9.24 18.78
N LEU A 128 16.06 8.69 17.57
CA LEU A 128 17.36 8.19 17.13
C LEU A 128 18.17 9.27 16.40
N PRO A 129 19.51 9.19 16.40
CA PRO A 129 20.33 10.03 15.54
C PRO A 129 20.10 9.66 14.07
N ARG A 130 20.54 10.54 13.16
CA ARG A 130 20.43 10.28 11.72
C ARG A 130 21.23 9.02 11.33
N PRO A 131 20.62 8.01 10.70
CA PRO A 131 21.36 6.83 10.25
C PRO A 131 22.21 7.13 9.01
N THR A 132 23.28 6.35 8.84
CA THR A 132 23.97 6.20 7.56
C THR A 132 23.04 5.41 6.63
N ARG A 133 22.67 6.01 5.50
CA ARG A 133 21.80 5.39 4.48
C ARG A 133 22.61 4.59 3.48
N GLN A 134 22.03 3.51 2.95
CA GLN A 134 22.63 2.69 1.90
C GLN A 134 24.08 2.32 2.23
N ARG A 135 24.32 1.89 3.48
CA ARG A 135 25.67 1.55 3.93
C ARG A 135 26.11 0.29 3.20
N ARG A 136 27.27 0.35 2.57
CA ARG A 136 27.82 -0.78 1.82
C ARG A 136 28.52 -1.77 2.75
N VAL A 137 28.04 -3.01 2.78
CA VAL A 137 28.63 -4.11 3.56
C VAL A 137 29.30 -5.09 2.62
N ARG A 138 30.46 -5.62 3.03
CA ARG A 138 31.14 -6.72 2.34
C ARG A 138 30.66 -8.04 2.95
N GLY A 139 29.97 -8.84 2.16
CA GLY A 139 29.67 -10.23 2.47
C GLY A 139 30.64 -11.18 1.78
N THR A 140 30.53 -12.46 2.11
CA THR A 140 31.29 -13.57 1.52
C THR A 140 31.10 -13.68 0.00
N ASP A 141 29.88 -13.43 -0.48
CA ASP A 141 29.50 -13.54 -1.90
C ASP A 141 29.48 -12.20 -2.66
N GLY A 142 29.93 -11.10 -2.06
CA GLY A 142 29.99 -9.79 -2.71
C GLY A 142 29.60 -8.61 -1.82
N ARG A 143 29.12 -7.52 -2.43
CA ARG A 143 28.71 -6.30 -1.71
C ARG A 143 27.19 -6.18 -1.70
N TYR A 144 26.63 -5.80 -0.55
CA TYR A 144 25.23 -5.44 -0.42
C TYR A 144 25.07 -4.13 0.36
N TYR A 145 23.86 -3.58 0.38
CA TYR A 145 23.57 -2.28 0.98
C TYR A 145 22.52 -2.42 2.06
N LEU A 146 22.79 -1.84 3.23
CA LEU A 146 21.83 -1.70 4.34
C LEU A 146 21.08 -0.38 4.17
N ASP A 147 19.75 -0.40 4.32
CA ASP A 147 18.94 0.80 4.10
C ASP A 147 19.21 1.89 5.14
N ALA A 148 19.43 1.50 6.39
CA ALA A 148 19.79 2.39 7.47
C ALA A 148 20.69 1.71 8.50
N SER A 149 21.79 2.36 8.88
CA SER A 149 22.72 1.89 9.90
C SER A 149 23.01 2.96 10.94
N TRP A 150 22.99 2.58 12.21
CA TRP A 150 23.48 3.36 13.34
C TRP A 150 24.76 2.73 13.85
N GLU A 151 25.87 3.00 13.16
CA GLU A 151 27.16 2.34 13.41
C GLU A 151 27.66 2.53 14.85
N SER A 152 27.41 3.70 15.45
CA SER A 152 27.76 3.97 16.86
C SER A 152 26.97 3.13 17.87
N LEU A 153 25.83 2.56 17.45
CA LEU A 153 24.99 1.69 18.25
C LEU A 153 25.12 0.21 17.84
N GLY A 154 25.91 -0.12 16.82
CA GLY A 154 26.02 -1.50 16.32
C GLY A 154 24.67 -2.10 15.88
N MET A 155 23.78 -1.27 15.32
CA MET A 155 22.48 -1.73 14.82
C MET A 155 22.15 -1.18 13.44
N SER A 156 21.38 -1.94 12.68
CA SER A 156 20.93 -1.63 11.34
C SER A 156 19.47 -2.04 11.13
N ALA A 157 18.83 -1.38 10.17
CA ALA A 157 17.51 -1.73 9.69
C ALA A 157 17.54 -1.95 8.18
N GLU A 158 17.02 -3.09 7.75
CA GLU A 158 16.69 -3.36 6.36
C GLU A 158 15.19 -3.19 6.16
N ILE A 159 14.85 -2.59 5.04
CA ILE A 159 13.48 -2.51 4.58
C ILE A 159 13.39 -3.46 3.40
N HIS A 160 12.34 -4.24 3.34
CA HIS A 160 12.08 -5.11 2.21
C HIS A 160 10.80 -4.65 1.57
N GLY A 161 10.82 -4.57 0.24
CA GLY A 161 9.59 -4.65 -0.50
C GLY A 161 8.92 -6.01 -0.27
N ILE A 162 7.87 -6.27 -1.03
CA ILE A 162 7.36 -7.63 -1.10
C ILE A 162 8.48 -8.50 -1.69
N PRO A 163 8.71 -9.71 -1.17
CA PRO A 163 9.59 -10.67 -1.81
C PRO A 163 9.08 -10.90 -3.23
N HIS A 164 9.68 -10.22 -4.19
CA HIS A 164 9.77 -10.76 -5.52
C HIS A 164 10.58 -12.06 -5.39
N HIS A 165 10.44 -12.96 -6.34
CA HIS A 165 11.37 -14.06 -6.58
C HIS A 165 10.90 -15.46 -6.20
N ALA A 166 10.95 -16.28 -7.25
CA ALA A 166 11.47 -17.63 -7.24
C ALA A 166 12.46 -17.87 -6.09
N VAL A 167 12.25 -18.98 -5.40
CA VAL A 167 12.95 -19.58 -4.24
C VAL A 167 14.44 -19.21 -4.06
N ARG A 168 15.21 -19.00 -5.14
CA ARG A 168 16.66 -18.73 -5.09
C ARG A 168 17.04 -17.38 -4.50
N GLN A 169 16.25 -16.33 -4.67
CA GLN A 169 16.63 -14.98 -4.20
C GLN A 169 16.31 -14.78 -2.71
N TRP A 170 15.25 -15.42 -2.23
CA TRP A 170 14.91 -15.52 -0.81
C TRP A 170 16.03 -16.11 0.03
N ASP A 171 16.63 -17.20 -0.45
CA ASP A 171 17.74 -17.86 0.25
C ASP A 171 19.00 -17.00 0.33
N ALA A 172 19.25 -16.16 -0.68
CA ALA A 172 20.36 -15.20 -0.66
C ALA A 172 20.10 -14.04 0.33
N ASP A 173 18.86 -13.54 0.42
CA ASP A 173 18.49 -12.50 1.38
C ASP A 173 18.56 -13.01 2.83
N LEU A 174 18.12 -14.24 3.09
CA LEU A 174 18.29 -14.88 4.41
C LEU A 174 19.76 -15.05 4.80
N ARG A 175 20.60 -15.51 3.86
CA ARG A 175 22.04 -15.63 4.10
C ARG A 175 22.67 -14.26 4.41
N ARG A 176 22.29 -13.21 3.68
CA ARG A 176 22.74 -11.83 3.96
C ARG A 176 22.34 -11.37 5.35
N ALA A 177 21.09 -11.58 5.76
CA ALA A 177 20.62 -11.22 7.10
C ALA A 177 21.46 -11.90 8.20
N ASN A 178 21.81 -13.17 8.01
CA ASN A 178 22.65 -13.91 8.94
C ASN A 178 24.08 -13.33 9.02
N GLU A 179 24.71 -13.00 7.89
CA GLU A 179 26.07 -12.42 7.87
C GLU A 179 26.15 -11.09 8.63
N ILE A 180 25.09 -10.27 8.61
CA ILE A 180 25.02 -9.03 9.39
C ILE A 180 25.08 -9.34 10.89
N VAL A 181 24.25 -10.30 11.33
CA VAL A 181 24.17 -10.69 12.74
C VAL A 181 25.46 -11.38 13.20
N ILE A 182 26.07 -12.21 12.35
CA ILE A 182 27.38 -12.83 12.60
C ILE A 182 28.47 -11.76 12.74
N GLY A 183 28.41 -10.69 11.93
CA GLY A 183 29.31 -9.54 12.02
C GLY A 183 29.19 -8.70 13.30
N GLY A 184 28.26 -9.04 14.19
CA GLY A 184 28.05 -8.38 15.48
C GLY A 184 27.02 -7.24 15.46
N ASP A 185 26.49 -6.89 14.29
CA ASP A 185 25.43 -5.89 14.17
C ASP A 185 24.06 -6.51 14.55
N ARG A 186 23.22 -5.72 15.22
CA ARG A 186 21.79 -6.06 15.38
C ARG A 186 21.03 -5.66 14.12
N LEU A 187 20.22 -6.56 13.57
CA LEU A 187 19.41 -6.29 12.39
C LEU A 187 17.91 -6.32 12.71
N LEU A 188 17.19 -5.27 12.29
CA LEU A 188 15.73 -5.26 12.19
C LEU A 188 15.32 -5.27 10.72
N ILE A 189 14.32 -6.08 10.38
CA ILE A 189 13.79 -6.17 9.02
C ILE A 189 12.33 -5.71 9.02
N PHE A 190 12.02 -4.72 8.19
CA PHE A 190 10.68 -4.16 8.04
C PHE A 190 10.16 -4.35 6.64
N SER A 191 8.85 -4.58 6.49
CA SER A 191 8.23 -4.47 5.17
C SER A 191 7.95 -3.01 4.81
N SER A 192 7.91 -2.69 3.52
CA SER A 192 7.47 -1.36 3.04
C SER A 192 6.07 -0.98 3.53
N TYR A 193 5.20 -1.97 3.72
CA TYR A 193 3.89 -1.78 4.33
C TYR A 193 4.00 -1.26 5.76
N ALA A 194 4.84 -1.90 6.59
CA ALA A 194 5.01 -1.51 7.97
C ALA A 194 5.54 -0.07 8.08
N ILE A 195 6.48 0.31 7.20
CA ILE A 195 7.00 1.69 7.12
C ILE A 195 5.90 2.72 6.85
N ARG A 196 4.91 2.40 6.01
CA ARG A 196 3.82 3.34 5.66
C ARG A 196 2.66 3.33 6.65
N HIS A 197 2.26 2.15 7.09
CA HIS A 197 0.98 1.93 7.77
C HIS A 197 1.11 1.54 9.24
N GLU A 198 2.27 1.02 9.66
CA GLU A 198 2.51 0.54 11.03
C GLU A 198 3.60 1.39 11.73
N GLN A 199 3.66 2.67 11.39
CA GLN A 199 4.70 3.63 11.81
C GLN A 199 4.98 3.63 13.31
N VAL A 200 3.94 3.59 14.14
CA VAL A 200 4.08 3.54 15.61
C VAL A 200 4.80 2.26 16.05
N ALA A 201 4.46 1.11 15.48
CA ALA A 201 5.09 -0.16 15.82
C ALA A 201 6.54 -0.20 15.33
N VAL A 202 6.82 0.34 14.13
CA VAL A 202 8.18 0.45 13.61
C VAL A 202 9.05 1.34 14.49
N ALA A 203 8.56 2.53 14.86
CA ALA A 203 9.31 3.45 15.71
C ALA A 203 9.56 2.88 17.12
N ASP A 204 8.58 2.20 17.71
CA ASP A 204 8.74 1.48 18.98
C ASP A 204 9.84 0.40 18.89
N GLN A 205 9.82 -0.42 17.84
CA GLN A 205 10.83 -1.48 17.64
C GLN A 205 12.23 -0.90 17.44
N LEU A 206 12.36 0.17 16.65
CA LEU A 206 13.62 0.90 16.47
C LEU A 206 14.14 1.42 17.82
N PHE A 207 13.29 2.06 18.61
CA PHE A 207 13.65 2.59 19.92
C PHE A 207 14.08 1.49 20.90
N ARG A 208 13.30 0.40 21.03
CA ARG A 208 13.65 -0.71 21.94
C ARG A 208 14.96 -1.39 21.55
N MET A 209 15.23 -1.55 20.25
CA MET A 209 16.52 -2.05 19.79
C MET A 209 17.65 -1.09 20.16
N ALA A 210 17.48 0.22 19.92
CA ALA A 210 18.48 1.21 20.28
C ALA A 210 18.76 1.23 21.79
N ARG A 211 17.74 1.13 22.64
CA ARG A 211 17.90 1.01 24.10
C ARG A 211 18.71 -0.22 24.48
N THR A 212 18.45 -1.35 23.85
CA THR A 212 19.23 -2.59 24.03
C THR A 212 20.69 -2.41 23.61
N CYS A 213 20.94 -1.55 22.61
CA CYS A 213 22.25 -1.18 22.12
C CYS A 213 22.91 -0.02 22.91
N GLY A 214 22.36 0.36 24.07
CA GLY A 214 22.95 1.37 24.95
C GLY A 214 22.57 2.82 24.64
N TRP A 215 21.58 3.07 23.76
CA TRP A 215 21.08 4.41 23.50
C TRP A 215 20.42 5.02 24.76
N THR A 216 20.80 6.25 25.10
CA THR A 216 20.26 7.01 26.25
C THR A 216 19.60 8.32 25.83
N GLY A 217 19.27 8.47 24.54
CA GLY A 217 18.58 9.65 24.03
C GLY A 217 17.11 9.72 24.43
N PRO A 218 16.36 10.67 23.85
CA PRO A 218 14.98 10.94 24.25
C PRO A 218 14.05 9.75 23.96
N GLU A 219 13.00 9.63 24.78
CA GLU A 219 11.89 8.71 24.55
C GLU A 219 11.20 9.01 23.21
N PRO A 220 10.59 8.00 22.56
CA PRO A 220 10.00 8.17 21.24
C PRO A 220 8.72 9.01 21.31
N ASP A 221 8.58 9.97 20.39
CA ASP A 221 7.34 10.74 20.20
C ASP A 221 6.36 9.96 19.31
N LEU A 222 5.80 8.89 19.88
CA LEU A 222 4.78 8.08 19.21
C LEU A 222 3.47 8.85 18.99
N HIS A 223 3.24 9.93 19.73
CA HIS A 223 2.07 10.78 19.57
C HIS A 223 2.12 11.58 18.27
N ALA A 224 3.27 12.13 17.89
CA ALA A 224 3.47 12.78 16.60
C ALA A 224 3.18 11.83 15.42
N LEU A 225 3.60 10.55 15.51
CA LEU A 225 3.32 9.55 14.46
C LEU A 225 1.83 9.22 14.35
N ARG A 226 1.12 9.06 15.48
CA ARG A 226 -0.34 8.83 15.47
C ARG A 226 -1.10 10.00 14.83
N ALA A 227 -0.64 11.23 15.03
CA ALA A 227 -1.24 12.42 14.41
C ALA A 227 -1.01 12.49 12.89
N LEU A 228 0.11 11.95 12.39
CA LEU A 228 0.42 11.86 10.95
C LEU A 228 -0.38 10.75 10.25
N GLN A 229 -0.69 9.65 10.95
CA GLN A 229 -1.52 8.54 10.43
C GLN A 229 -3.00 8.91 10.25
N HIS A 230 -3.49 9.87 11.05
CA HIS A 230 -4.87 10.38 10.98
C HIS A 230 -4.87 11.90 10.89
N PRO A 231 -4.53 12.49 9.72
CA PRO A 231 -4.65 13.93 9.56
C PRO A 231 -6.12 14.31 9.78
N LYS A 232 -6.39 15.09 10.84
CA LYS A 232 -7.72 15.66 11.06
C LYS A 232 -8.15 16.29 9.74
N ARG A 233 -9.30 15.86 9.20
CA ARG A 233 -9.92 16.49 8.03
C ARG A 233 -9.95 18.00 8.27
N MET A 234 -9.08 18.76 7.61
CA MET A 234 -9.18 20.21 7.59
C MET A 234 -10.56 20.51 7.00
N LYS A 235 -11.45 21.05 7.83
CA LYS A 235 -12.68 21.66 7.33
C LYS A 235 -12.23 22.82 6.45
N PHE A 236 -12.30 22.65 5.13
CA PHE A 236 -12.29 23.78 4.22
C PHE A 236 -13.47 24.67 4.61
N ARG A 237 -13.18 25.74 5.36
CA ARG A 237 -14.10 26.87 5.47
C ARG A 237 -14.24 27.39 4.05
N ARG A 238 -15.41 27.17 3.44
CA ARG A 238 -15.81 27.92 2.27
C ARG A 238 -15.75 29.39 2.66
N SER A 239 -14.76 30.10 2.14
CA SER A 239 -14.75 31.56 2.12
C SER A 239 -16.05 31.98 1.44
N GLY A 240 -16.92 32.65 2.20
CA GLY A 240 -18.13 33.25 1.66
C GLY A 240 -17.74 34.26 0.60
N VAL A 241 -18.20 34.04 -0.62
CA VAL A 241 -18.29 35.10 -1.62
C VAL A 241 -19.56 35.85 -1.26
N GLU A 242 -19.39 37.06 -0.72
CA GLU A 242 -20.46 38.04 -0.57
C GLU A 242 -21.00 38.37 -1.97
N GLY A 243 -22.20 37.83 -2.28
CA GLY A 243 -23.00 38.29 -3.39
C GLY A 243 -23.67 39.61 -3.03
N GLY A 244 -23.03 40.73 -3.38
CA GLY A 244 -23.68 42.04 -3.35
C GLY A 244 -24.78 42.12 -4.43
N PRO A 245 -25.90 42.81 -4.18
CA PRO A 245 -27.02 42.87 -5.11
C PRO A 245 -26.69 43.74 -6.33
N ILE A 246 -26.88 43.17 -7.53
CA ILE A 246 -26.81 43.90 -8.80
C ILE A 246 -28.07 44.77 -8.93
N ASN A 247 -27.88 46.08 -8.86
CA ASN A 247 -28.91 47.08 -9.01
C ASN A 247 -29.10 47.39 -10.51
N MET A 248 -30.09 46.79 -11.17
CA MET A 248 -30.48 47.15 -12.54
C MET A 248 -31.30 48.45 -12.53
N ARG A 249 -30.62 49.59 -12.69
CA ARG A 249 -31.26 50.83 -13.09
C ARG A 249 -31.43 50.87 -14.60
N SER A 250 -32.69 50.94 -15.01
CA SER A 250 -33.16 51.27 -16.35
C SER A 250 -32.50 52.54 -16.91
N ARG A 251 -31.97 52.47 -18.13
CA ARG A 251 -31.84 53.61 -19.02
C ARG A 251 -32.49 53.29 -20.36
N ARG A 252 -33.60 53.99 -20.60
CA ARG A 252 -34.22 54.20 -21.91
C ARG A 252 -33.29 55.08 -22.75
N GLN A 253 -33.18 54.76 -24.05
CA GLN A 253 -33.09 55.68 -25.20
C GLN A 253 -33.11 54.79 -26.47
N HIS A 254 -34.25 54.68 -27.15
CA HIS A 254 -34.62 55.46 -28.36
C HIS A 254 -33.89 55.03 -29.63
N SER A 255 -34.56 54.27 -30.50
CA SER A 255 -34.74 54.63 -31.92
C SER A 255 -35.84 53.76 -32.53
N ALA A 256 -36.96 54.40 -32.91
CA ALA A 256 -37.87 53.93 -33.94
C ALA A 256 -37.62 54.83 -35.17
N ASN A 257 -37.46 54.23 -36.35
CA ASN A 257 -38.19 54.60 -37.56
C ASN A 257 -37.67 53.87 -38.81
N ALA A 258 -38.65 53.51 -39.64
CA ALA A 258 -38.61 53.05 -41.03
C ALA A 258 -38.20 51.59 -41.28
#